data_AF-B9M0T7-F1
#
_entry.id   AF-B9M0T7-F1
#
_cell.length_a   1.000
_cell.length_b   1.000
_cell.length_c   1.000
_cell.angle_alpha   90.00
_cell.angle_beta   90.00
_cell.angle_gamma   90.00
#
_symmetry.space_group_name_H-M   'P 1'
#
loop_
_entity.id
_entity.type
_entity.pdbx_description
1 polymer ?
#
loop_
_entity_poly.entity_id
_entity_poly.type
_entity_poly.pdbx_seq_one_letter_code
_entity_poly.pdbx_strand_id
1 'polypeptide(L)' 'MAKIIDETSFITAEEAADRLGTTNVQVLMLMRNKSLTGRLSEGEWLVTSESVARWQAAAPEERQLKICTGSCTGCSCS' A
#
# COMPACT_ATOMS: atom_id res chain seq x y z
N MET A 1 4.39 9.10 -11.87
CA MET A 1 3.51 9.29 -13.05
C MET A 1 2.45 8.20 -13.07
N ALA A 2 1.16 8.54 -13.22
CA ALA A 2 0.10 7.54 -13.25
C ALA A 2 0.03 6.83 -14.61
N LYS A 3 -0.04 5.50 -14.60
CA LYS A 3 -0.16 4.65 -15.79
C LYS A 3 -1.60 4.12 -15.85
N ILE A 4 -2.27 4.27 -16.98
CA ILE A 4 -3.62 3.73 -17.18
C ILE A 4 -3.47 2.39 -17.89
N ILE A 5 -4.00 1.32 -17.31
CA ILE A 5 -4.03 0.01 -17.94
C ILE A 5 -5.42 -0.61 -17.72
N ASP A 6 -6.07 -1.07 -18.79
CA ASP A 6 -7.41 -1.66 -18.73
C ASP A 6 -8.41 -0.76 -17.99
N GLU A 7 -8.42 0.54 -18.35
CA GLU A 7 -9.24 1.62 -17.72
C GLU A 7 -8.95 1.88 -16.22
N THR A 8 -8.00 1.16 -15.64
CA THR A 8 -7.61 1.31 -14.24
C THR A 8 -6.37 2.22 -14.13
N SER A 9 -6.44 3.21 -13.24
CA SER A 9 -5.29 4.07 -12.93
C SER A 9 -4.37 3.38 -11.94
N PHE A 10 -3.10 3.27 -12.31
CA PHE A 10 -2.01 2.76 -11.49
C PHE A 10 -0.98 3.85 -11.20
N ILE A 11 -0.34 3.76 -10.05
CA ILE A 11 0.86 4.52 -9.68
C ILE A 11 1.97 3.54 -9.27
N THR A 12 3.20 4.01 -9.29
CA THR A 12 4.35 3.21 -8.83
C THR A 12 4.27 3.01 -7.32
N ALA A 13 4.89 1.94 -6.82
CA ALA A 13 4.96 1.71 -5.38
C ALA A 13 5.70 2.84 -4.63
N GLU A 14 6.65 3.51 -5.29
CA GLU A 14 7.33 4.70 -4.78
C GLU A 14 6.36 5.87 -4.63
N GLU A 15 5.58 6.19 -5.65
CA GLU A 15 4.61 7.30 -5.56
C GLU A 15 3.46 6.98 -4.60
N ALA A 16 3.06 5.71 -4.47
CA ALA A 16 2.13 5.28 -3.43
C ALA A 16 2.73 5.48 -2.03
N ALA A 17 4.04 5.25 -1.86
CA ALA A 17 4.71 5.42 -0.58
C ALA A 17 4.71 6.89 -0.15
N ASP A 18 5.01 7.81 -1.08
CA ASP A 18 4.95 9.26 -0.84
C ASP A 18 3.54 9.71 -0.44
N ARG A 19 2.52 9.24 -1.18
CA ARG A 19 1.11 9.58 -0.87
C ARG A 19 0.67 9.05 0.48
N LEU A 20 1.14 7.87 0.86
CA LEU A 20 0.78 7.23 2.13
C LEU A 20 1.67 7.67 3.30
N GLY A 21 2.71 8.47 3.05
CA GLY A 21 3.69 8.85 4.08
C GLY A 21 4.42 7.64 4.65
N THR A 22 4.76 6.67 3.81
CA THR A 22 5.33 5.38 4.21
C THR A 22 6.52 4.99 3.33
N THR A 23 7.02 3.76 3.45
CA THR A 23 8.13 3.25 2.64
C THR A 23 7.63 2.35 1.51
N ASN A 24 8.41 2.25 0.44
CA ASN A 24 8.13 1.35 -0.69
C ASN A 24 7.95 -0.11 -0.20
N VAL A 25 8.78 -0.57 0.73
CA VAL A 25 8.65 -1.91 1.35
C VAL A 25 7.30 -2.08 2.04
N GLN A 26 6.82 -1.06 2.76
CA GLN A 26 5.54 -1.12 3.46
C GLN A 26 4.36 -1.12 2.47
N VAL A 27 4.45 -0.40 1.34
CA VAL A 27 3.48 -0.50 0.25
C VAL A 27 3.41 -1.93 -0.30
N LEU A 28 4.57 -2.56 -0.54
CA LEU A 28 4.62 -3.95 -0.99
C LEU A 28 4.04 -4.93 0.05
N MET A 29 4.26 -4.69 1.35
CA MET A 29 3.64 -5.47 2.41
C MET A 29 2.11 -5.30 2.44
N LEU A 30 1.62 -4.09 2.22
CA LEU A 30 0.19 -3.80 2.13
C LEU A 30 -0.45 -4.44 0.89
N MET A 31 0.28 -4.58 -0.20
CA MET A 31 -0.19 -5.38 -1.34
C MET A 31 -0.22 -6.86 -0.99
N ARG A 32 0.84 -7.36 -0.34
CA ARG A 32 0.96 -8.77 0.07
C ARG A 32 -0.15 -9.19 1.04
N ASN A 33 -0.54 -8.31 1.97
CA ASN A 33 -1.62 -8.57 2.93
C ASN A 33 -3.03 -8.22 2.39
N LYS A 34 -3.15 -7.91 1.09
CA LYS A 34 -4.40 -7.56 0.39
C LYS A 34 -5.07 -6.27 0.87
N SER A 35 -4.33 -5.40 1.57
CA SER A 35 -4.78 -4.06 1.96
C SER A 35 -4.76 -3.05 0.81
N LEU A 36 -3.78 -3.19 -0.09
CA LEU A 36 -3.68 -2.44 -1.34
C LEU A 36 -3.83 -3.41 -2.51
N THR A 37 -4.38 -2.91 -3.62
CA THR A 37 -4.52 -3.67 -4.86
C THR A 37 -3.46 -3.21 -5.84
N GLY A 38 -2.72 -4.16 -6.41
CA GLY A 38 -1.65 -3.85 -7.34
C GLY A 38 -1.15 -5.09 -8.05
N ARG A 39 -0.26 -4.90 -9.01
CA ARG A 39 0.37 -5.98 -9.79
C ARG A 39 1.79 -5.64 -10.18
N LEU A 40 2.59 -6.67 -10.40
CA LEU A 40 3.89 -6.55 -11.05
C LEU A 40 3.67 -6.43 -12.56
N SER A 41 4.18 -5.37 -13.18
CA SER A 41 4.08 -5.13 -14.63
C SER A 41 5.41 -4.58 -15.12
N GLU A 42 5.98 -5.19 -16.17
CA GLU A 42 7.26 -4.76 -16.74
C GLU A 42 8.43 -4.68 -15.73
N GLY A 43 8.41 -5.53 -14.69
CA GLY A 43 9.42 -5.53 -13.63
C GLY A 43 9.21 -4.49 -12.53
N GLU A 44 8.14 -3.69 -12.61
CA GLU A 44 7.80 -2.67 -11.62
C GLU A 44 6.50 -3.02 -10.87
N TRP A 45 6.49 -2.76 -9.57
CA TRP A 45 5.28 -2.90 -8.75
C TRP A 45 4.39 -1.67 -8.90
N LEU A 46 3.20 -1.92 -9.44
CA LEU A 46 2.16 -0.93 -9.66
C LEU A 46 1.02 -1.12 -8.68
N VAL A 47 0.53 -0.04 -8.10
CA VAL A 47 -0.59 0.00 -7.16
C VAL A 47 -1.73 0.75 -7.80
N THR A 48 -2.97 0.28 -7.65
CA THR A 48 -4.12 1.02 -8.14
C THR A 48 -4.32 2.29 -7.32
N SER A 49 -4.45 3.42 -8.01
CA SER A 49 -4.70 4.73 -7.38
C SER A 49 -5.95 4.70 -6.50
N GLU A 50 -6.97 3.94 -6.91
CA GLU A 50 -8.22 3.75 -6.16
C GLU A 50 -7.98 3.05 -4.81
N SER A 51 -7.15 1.99 -4.76
CA SER A 51 -6.89 1.30 -3.50
C SER A 51 -6.11 2.19 -2.52
N VAL A 52 -5.21 3.02 -3.02
CA VAL A 52 -4.47 4.01 -2.23
C VAL A 52 -5.42 5.07 -1.67
N ALA A 53 -6.34 5.59 -2.49
CA ALA A 53 -7.34 6.55 -2.03
C ALA A 53 -8.27 5.96 -0.95
N ARG A 54 -8.75 4.72 -1.15
CA ARG A 54 -9.55 4.00 -0.15
C ARG A 54 -8.78 3.78 1.15
N TRP A 55 -7.49 3.46 1.06
CA TRP A 55 -6.63 3.29 2.23
C TRP A 55 -6.45 4.58 3.03
N GLN A 56 -6.23 5.72 2.34
CA GLN A 56 -6.12 7.03 3.00
C GLN A 56 -7.44 7.46 3.66
N ALA A 57 -8.57 7.14 3.04
CA ALA A 57 -9.90 7.42 3.57
C ALA A 57 -10.26 6.54 4.79
N ALA A 58 -9.63 5.37 4.94
CA ALA A 58 -9.86 4.50 6.09
C ALA A 58 -9.42 5.16 7.40
N ALA A 59 -10.09 4.83 8.50
CA ALA A 59 -9.77 5.39 9.80
C ALA A 59 -8.32 5.03 10.19
N PRO A 60 -7.58 5.90 10.89
CA PRO A 60 -6.19 5.64 11.28
C PRO A 60 -6.01 4.33 12.07
N GLU A 61 -6.99 4.02 12.91
CA GLU A 61 -7.09 2.79 13.71
C GLU A 61 -7.19 1.53 12.83
N GLU A 62 -7.98 1.55 11.76
CA GLU A 62 -8.06 0.45 10.79
C GLU A 62 -6.75 0.27 9.99
N ARG A 63 -6.08 1.38 9.68
CA ARG A 63 -4.77 1.37 9.00
C ARG A 63 -3.69 0.76 9.90
N GLN A 64 -3.64 1.15 11.17
CA GLN A 64 -2.67 0.61 12.14
C GLN A 64 -2.86 -0.88 12.36
N LEU A 65 -4.10 -1.36 12.51
CA LEU A 65 -4.39 -2.80 12.67
C LEU A 65 -3.87 -3.62 11.50
N LYS A 66 -4.05 -3.14 10.27
CA LYS A 66 -3.62 -3.83 9.06
C LYS A 66 -2.11 -3.74 8.78
N ILE A 67 -1.42 -2.72 9.31
CA ILE A 67 0.04 -2.62 9.29
C ILE A 67 0.66 -3.57 10.32
N CYS A 68 0.09 -3.64 11.53
CA CYS A 68 0.65 -4.38 12.66
C CYS A 68 0.30 -5.89 12.67
N THR A 69 -0.71 -6.32 11.90
CA THR A 69 -1.15 -7.73 11.86
C THR A 69 -0.15 -8.70 11.22
N GLY A 70 0.96 -8.21 10.66
CA GLY A 70 1.94 -9.03 9.95
C GLY A 70 3.14 -9.56 10.75
N SER A 71 3.60 -8.88 11.82
CA SER A 71 4.75 -9.32 12.64
C SER A 71 5.07 -8.34 13.79
N CYS A 72 4.09 -7.99 14.63
CA CYS A 72 4.40 -7.38 15.93
C CYS A 72 4.43 -8.44 17.03
N THR A 73 5.25 -9.48 16.88
CA THR A 73 5.51 -10.49 17.93
C THR A 73 6.67 -10.06 18.86
N GLY A 74 6.89 -8.75 19.06
CA GLY A 74 8.08 -8.30 19.81
C GLY A 74 8.23 -6.81 20.07
N CYS A 75 7.15 -6.04 20.21
CA CYS A 75 7.26 -4.73 20.88
C CYS A 75 6.76 -4.87 22.31
N SER A 76 7.68 -5.28 23.18
CA SER A 76 7.58 -5.07 24.62
C SER A 76 7.69 -3.56 24.87
N CYS A 77 6.56 -2.86 24.86
CA CYS A 77 6.49 -1.52 25.44
C CYS A 77 6.36 -1.69 26.96
N SER A 78 7.49 -1.71 27.65
CA SER A 78 7.60 -1.45 29.09
C SER A 78 7.55 0.04 29.38
#